data_AF-A0A2W6Y8H9-F1
#
_entry.id   AF-A0A2W6Y8H9-F1
#
_cell.length_a   1.000
_cell.length_b   1.000
_cell.length_c   1.000
_cell.angle_alpha   90.00
_cell.angle_beta   90.00
_cell.angle_gamma   90.00
#
_symmetry.space_group_name_H-M   'P 1'
#
loop_
_entity.id
_entity.type
_entity.pdbx_description
1 polymer ?
#
loop_
_entity_poly.entity_id
_entity_poly.type
_entity_poly.pdbx_seq_one_letter_code
_entity_poly.pdbx_strand_id
1 'polypeptide(L)'
;PFQDGPYKFHGLPGLILEMEDFSGTHQFKFAGSKKFDGVEKIEKADNDTSVGGKTVRIGTLAGGKELEVTEDQFIKQWKDYKNDPVKDMRQMVSRPGVKMRVNINGKEMTDPAEMLRNMEKFQKDQIKKDNNKIEPALYP
;
A
#
# COMPACT_ATOMS: atom_id res chain seq x y z
N PRO A 1 -21.06 -0.62 20.76
CA PRO A 1 -20.90 -1.66 19.70
C PRO A 1 -19.66 -1.34 18.87
N PHE A 2 -18.75 -2.30 18.69
CA PHE A 2 -17.62 -2.14 17.76
C PHE A 2 -18.19 -2.10 16.35
N GLN A 3 -18.03 -0.98 15.65
CA GLN A 3 -18.32 -0.86 14.22
C GLN A 3 -16.99 -1.02 13.49
N ASP A 4 -16.42 -2.21 13.59
CA ASP A 4 -15.11 -2.48 12.99
C ASP A 4 -15.14 -3.86 12.34
N GLY A 5 -14.49 -3.95 11.19
CA GLY A 5 -14.58 -5.07 10.29
C GLY A 5 -13.63 -4.91 9.10
N PRO A 6 -13.46 -5.95 8.27
CA PRO A 6 -12.59 -5.87 7.10
C PRO A 6 -12.94 -4.66 6.22
N TYR A 7 -11.93 -4.07 5.56
CA TYR A 7 -12.01 -2.79 4.81
C TYR A 7 -13.32 -2.56 4.03
N LYS A 8 -13.85 -3.59 3.34
CA LYS A 8 -15.10 -3.50 2.56
C LYS A 8 -16.40 -3.38 3.37
N PHE A 9 -16.35 -3.74 4.65
CA PHE A 9 -17.51 -3.92 5.51
C PHE A 9 -17.44 -3.05 6.78
N HIS A 10 -16.51 -2.09 6.77
CA HIS A 10 -16.49 -1.02 7.74
C HIS A 10 -17.84 -0.28 7.72
N GLY A 11 -18.40 0.01 8.89
CA GLY A 11 -19.68 0.73 9.04
C GLY A 11 -20.94 -0.13 9.08
N LEU A 12 -20.84 -1.46 8.91
CA LEU A 12 -21.99 -2.35 9.15
C LEU A 12 -22.31 -2.45 10.66
N PRO A 13 -23.60 -2.58 11.03
CA PRO A 13 -24.00 -2.74 12.42
C PRO A 13 -23.63 -4.13 12.96
N GLY A 14 -22.97 -4.17 14.12
CA GLY A 14 -22.60 -5.41 14.81
C GLY A 14 -21.15 -5.83 14.58
N LEU A 15 -20.80 -7.03 15.06
CA LEU A 15 -19.46 -7.60 14.92
C LEU A 15 -19.48 -8.72 13.87
N ILE A 16 -18.64 -8.58 12.84
CA ILE A 16 -18.48 -9.59 11.79
C ILE A 16 -17.48 -10.64 12.27
N LEU A 17 -17.90 -11.91 12.37
CA LEU A 17 -17.05 -13.02 12.81
C LEU A 17 -16.52 -13.88 11.66
N GLU A 18 -17.27 -13.98 10.57
CA GLU A 18 -16.89 -14.77 9.40
C GLU A 18 -17.48 -14.15 8.14
N MET A 19 -16.73 -14.23 7.05
CA MET A 19 -17.19 -13.85 5.72
C MET A 19 -16.33 -14.52 4.65
N GLU A 20 -16.93 -14.69 3.47
CA GLU A 20 -16.33 -15.33 2.32
C GLU A 20 -16.81 -14.61 1.04
N ASP A 21 -15.94 -14.51 0.03
CA ASP A 21 -16.37 -14.05 -1.29
C ASP A 21 -17.18 -15.13 -2.03
N PHE A 22 -17.93 -14.73 -3.06
CA PHE A 22 -18.76 -15.68 -3.82
C PHE A 22 -17.97 -16.83 -4.46
N SER A 23 -16.68 -16.58 -4.79
CA SER A 23 -15.78 -17.58 -5.36
C SER A 23 -15.12 -18.50 -4.33
N GLY A 24 -15.24 -18.23 -3.03
CA GLY A 24 -14.56 -18.97 -1.97
C GLY A 24 -13.04 -18.82 -1.94
N THR A 25 -12.52 -17.78 -2.59
CA THR A 25 -11.08 -17.49 -2.69
C THR A 25 -10.56 -16.63 -1.55
N HIS A 26 -11.41 -15.81 -0.94
CA HIS A 26 -11.07 -14.96 0.20
C HIS A 26 -12.00 -15.24 1.36
N GLN A 27 -11.43 -15.77 2.45
CA GLN A 27 -12.17 -16.06 3.67
C GLN A 27 -11.54 -15.29 4.84
N PHE A 28 -12.38 -14.57 5.59
CA PHE A 28 -11.99 -13.90 6.82
C PHE A 28 -12.71 -14.59 7.96
N LYS A 29 -11.96 -15.12 8.92
CA LYS A 29 -12.47 -15.77 10.12
C LYS A 29 -11.91 -15.10 11.35
N PHE A 30 -12.78 -14.83 12.30
CA PHE A 30 -12.43 -14.31 13.60
C PHE A 30 -11.56 -15.31 14.35
N ALA A 31 -10.32 -14.91 14.63
CA ALA A 31 -9.37 -15.76 15.34
C ALA A 31 -9.51 -15.63 16.88
N GLY A 32 -9.97 -14.48 17.38
CA GLY A 32 -10.07 -14.21 18.81
C GLY A 32 -10.06 -12.73 19.14
N SER A 33 -10.36 -12.40 20.39
CA SER A 33 -10.23 -11.05 20.94
C SER A 33 -9.38 -11.10 22.20
N LYS A 34 -8.52 -10.09 22.37
CA LYS A 34 -7.68 -9.92 23.55
C LYS A 34 -7.79 -8.49 24.03
N LYS A 35 -8.01 -8.31 25.34
CA LYS A 35 -7.90 -7.00 25.97
C LYS A 35 -6.42 -6.63 26.08
N PHE A 36 -6.08 -5.41 25.68
CA PHE A 36 -4.76 -4.83 25.89
C PHE A 36 -4.90 -3.78 26.99
N ASP A 37 -4.21 -3.98 28.11
CA ASP A 37 -4.30 -3.08 29.28
C ASP A 37 -3.52 -1.76 29.10
N GLY A 38 -2.93 -1.56 27.91
CA GLY A 38 -2.11 -0.41 27.58
C GLY A 38 -2.27 -0.01 26.12
N VAL A 39 -3.51 0.22 25.67
CA VAL A 39 -3.70 1.03 24.46
C VAL A 39 -3.38 2.45 24.87
N GLU A 40 -2.09 2.84 24.79
CA GLU A 40 -1.78 4.25 24.60
C GLU A 40 -2.64 4.67 23.40
N LYS A 41 -3.66 5.49 23.67
CA LYS A 41 -4.32 6.21 22.60
C LYS A 41 -3.21 7.04 21.99
N ILE A 42 -2.65 6.53 20.89
CA ILE A 42 -1.94 7.35 19.94
C ILE A 42 -3.05 8.28 19.47
N GLU A 43 -3.20 9.43 20.15
CA GLU A 43 -3.93 10.55 19.59
C GLU A 43 -3.44 10.66 18.17
N LYS A 44 -4.37 10.79 17.21
CA LYS A 44 -4.01 11.08 15.84
C LYS A 44 -3.16 12.34 15.90
N ALA A 45 -1.84 12.17 15.95
CA ALA A 45 -0.96 13.28 15.72
C ALA A 45 -1.33 13.67 14.29
N ASP A 46 -1.72 14.92 14.08
CA ASP A 46 -1.93 15.50 12.75
C ASP A 46 -0.67 15.37 11.87
N ASN A 47 0.40 14.78 12.40
CA ASN A 47 1.55 14.27 11.70
C ASN A 47 1.27 12.85 11.18
N ASP A 48 0.39 12.76 10.20
CA ASP A 48 0.57 12.10 8.90
C ASP A 48 1.76 11.10 8.74
N THR A 49 1.93 10.19 9.69
CA THR A 49 2.94 9.13 9.65
C THR A 49 2.31 7.85 10.14
N SER A 50 1.48 7.28 9.26
CA SER A 50 1.07 5.88 9.18
C SER A 50 0.89 5.12 10.50
N VAL A 51 -0.35 5.00 10.98
CA VAL A 51 -0.71 3.99 11.99
C VAL A 51 -2.06 3.37 11.64
N GLY A 52 -2.07 2.05 11.47
CA GLY A 52 -3.29 1.23 11.43
C GLY A 52 -3.78 0.85 10.02
N GLY A 53 -3.67 -0.43 9.67
CA GLY A 53 -4.07 -0.99 8.38
C GLY A 53 -2.89 -1.13 7.42
N LYS A 54 -2.83 -2.24 6.68
CA LYS A 54 -1.90 -2.38 5.55
C LYS A 54 -2.35 -1.43 4.44
N THR A 55 -2.01 -0.15 4.54
CA THR A 55 -2.19 0.81 3.44
C THR A 55 -1.28 0.34 2.30
N VAL A 56 -1.85 0.11 1.11
CA VAL A 56 -1.06 -0.15 -0.10
C VAL A 56 -0.26 1.12 -0.37
N ARG A 57 1.03 1.10 -0.01
CA ARG A 57 1.96 2.21 -0.23
C ARG A 57 2.35 2.24 -1.70
N ILE A 58 1.68 3.06 -2.51
CA ILE A 58 2.16 3.45 -3.84
C ILE A 58 2.72 4.88 -3.70
N GLY A 59 4.04 5.03 -3.85
CA GLY A 59 4.65 6.35 -4.00
C GLY A 59 4.97 7.12 -2.70
N THR A 60 5.90 8.04 -2.85
CA THR A 60 6.80 8.64 -1.85
C THR A 60 6.20 9.80 -1.08
N LEU A 61 5.99 9.67 0.24
CA LEU A 61 6.37 10.62 1.30
C LEU A 61 5.82 10.09 2.64
N ALA A 62 6.62 10.17 3.70
CA ALA A 62 6.05 10.23 5.05
C ALA A 62 5.36 11.60 5.17
N GLY A 63 4.05 11.65 5.39
CA GLY A 63 3.32 12.93 5.46
C GLY A 63 2.38 13.22 4.29
N GLY A 64 1.70 12.21 3.72
CA GLY A 64 0.73 12.43 2.64
C GLY A 64 -0.72 12.38 3.12
N LYS A 65 -1.42 13.51 3.06
CA LYS A 65 -2.86 13.59 3.33
C LYS A 65 -3.61 12.52 2.55
N GLU A 66 -4.51 11.79 3.22
CA GLU A 66 -5.43 10.87 2.57
C GLU A 66 -6.21 11.64 1.49
N LEU A 67 -5.95 11.28 0.23
CA LEU A 67 -6.70 11.80 -0.89
C LEU A 67 -7.88 10.87 -1.12
N GLU A 68 -9.09 11.36 -0.93
CA GLU A 68 -10.29 10.68 -1.43
C GLU A 68 -10.19 10.65 -2.96
N VAL A 69 -10.11 9.45 -3.51
CA VAL A 69 -10.07 9.19 -4.95
C VAL A 69 -11.27 8.35 -5.36
N THR A 70 -11.80 8.61 -6.55
CA THR A 70 -12.84 7.74 -7.12
C THR A 70 -12.22 6.44 -7.65
N GLU A 71 -13.04 5.40 -7.84
CA GLU A 71 -12.59 4.13 -8.44
C GLU A 71 -11.93 4.35 -9.81
N ASP A 72 -12.52 5.19 -10.66
CA ASP A 72 -11.97 5.53 -11.98
C ASP A 72 -10.58 6.18 -11.88
N GLN A 73 -10.41 7.09 -10.92
CA GLN A 73 -9.12 7.71 -10.66
C GLN A 73 -8.10 6.68 -10.19
N PHE A 74 -8.49 5.77 -9.29
CA PHE A 74 -7.62 4.68 -8.84
C PHE A 74 -7.21 3.78 -10.01
N ILE A 75 -8.16 3.31 -10.81
CA ILE A 75 -7.90 2.45 -11.97
C ILE A 75 -6.94 3.12 -12.94
N LYS A 76 -7.11 4.42 -13.18
CA LYS A 76 -6.20 5.20 -14.03
C LYS A 76 -4.78 5.23 -13.45
N GLN A 77 -4.64 5.56 -12.17
CA GLN A 77 -3.32 5.61 -11.51
C GLN A 77 -2.67 4.23 -11.45
N TRP A 78 -3.44 3.17 -11.24
CA TRP A 78 -2.95 1.80 -11.25
C TRP A 78 -2.41 1.38 -12.62
N LYS A 79 -3.11 1.74 -13.71
CA LYS A 79 -2.61 1.50 -15.08
C LYS A 79 -1.31 2.24 -15.34
N ASP A 80 -1.23 3.52 -14.94
CA ASP A 80 -0.01 4.32 -15.06
C ASP A 80 1.15 3.71 -14.27
N TYR A 81 0.88 3.24 -13.04
CA TYR A 81 1.85 2.57 -12.19
C TYR A 81 2.32 1.22 -12.76
N LYS A 82 1.42 0.40 -13.33
CA LYS A 82 1.79 -0.84 -14.03
C LYS A 82 2.72 -0.58 -15.21
N ASN A 83 2.49 0.51 -15.94
CA ASN A 83 3.29 0.90 -17.09
C ASN A 83 4.68 1.41 -16.66
N ASP A 84 4.74 2.28 -15.65
CA ASP A 84 5.98 2.88 -15.15
C ASP A 84 5.99 2.97 -13.60
N PRO A 85 6.35 1.89 -12.89
CA PRO A 85 6.28 1.82 -11.43
C PRO A 85 7.34 2.68 -10.73
N VAL A 86 8.29 3.25 -11.48
CA VAL A 86 9.35 4.12 -10.96
C VAL A 86 9.22 5.57 -11.44
N LYS A 87 8.07 5.95 -12.03
CA LYS A 87 7.82 7.29 -12.58
C LYS A 87 8.16 8.42 -11.60
N ASP A 88 7.59 8.37 -10.40
CA ASP A 88 7.78 9.43 -9.39
C ASP A 88 9.22 9.48 -8.89
N MET A 89 9.83 8.30 -8.72
CA MET A 89 11.23 8.20 -8.32
C MET A 89 12.18 8.72 -9.40
N ARG A 90 11.88 8.45 -10.68
CA ARG A 90 12.60 9.01 -11.83
C ARG A 90 12.52 10.53 -11.83
N GLN A 91 11.34 11.10 -11.57
CA GLN A 91 11.16 12.54 -11.42
C GLN A 91 11.96 13.09 -10.24
N MET A 92 11.98 12.39 -9.10
CA MET A 92 12.71 12.80 -7.90
C MET A 92 14.23 12.84 -8.14
N VAL A 93 14.81 11.79 -8.72
CA VAL A 93 16.27 11.74 -8.96
C VAL A 93 16.74 12.68 -10.06
N SER A 94 15.82 13.11 -10.93
CA SER A 94 16.09 14.11 -11.96
C SER A 94 16.11 15.53 -11.40
N ARG A 95 15.69 15.75 -10.14
CA ARG A 95 15.79 17.05 -9.48
C ARG A 95 17.24 17.35 -9.09
N PRO A 96 17.74 18.58 -9.33
CA PRO A 96 19.09 18.95 -8.96
C PRO A 96 19.30 18.84 -7.45
N GLY A 97 20.44 18.26 -7.04
CA GLY A 97 20.82 18.11 -5.63
C GLY A 97 20.38 16.81 -4.95
N VAL A 98 19.57 15.97 -5.61
CA VAL A 98 19.16 14.66 -5.07
C VAL A 98 20.21 13.61 -5.42
N LYS A 99 20.91 13.08 -4.41
CA LYS A 99 21.83 11.94 -4.55
C LYS A 99 21.24 10.73 -3.83
N MET A 100 20.84 9.72 -4.59
CA MET A 100 20.40 8.43 -4.04
C MET A 100 21.61 7.51 -3.90
N ARG A 101 21.76 6.92 -2.72
CA ARG A 101 22.74 5.86 -2.45
C ARG A 101 21.99 4.67 -1.88
N VAL A 102 22.08 3.53 -2.56
CA VAL A 102 21.48 2.28 -2.07
C VAL A 102 22.58 1.25 -1.98
N ASN A 103 22.72 0.66 -0.79
CA ASN A 103 23.59 -0.47 -0.58
C ASN A 103 22.78 -1.75 -0.84
N ILE A 104 23.16 -2.50 -1.87
CA ILE A 104 22.58 -3.81 -2.15
C ILE A 104 23.68 -4.84 -1.95
N ASN A 105 23.57 -5.66 -0.90
CA ASN A 105 24.50 -6.75 -0.58
C ASN A 105 25.98 -6.30 -0.48
N GLY A 106 26.24 -5.15 0.13
CA GLY A 106 27.60 -4.60 0.31
C GLY A 106 28.13 -3.84 -0.91
N LYS A 107 27.41 -3.85 -2.04
CA LYS A 107 27.72 -3.03 -3.21
C LYS A 107 26.93 -1.73 -3.13
N GLU A 108 27.65 -0.61 -3.00
CA GLU A 108 27.03 0.72 -3.12
C GLU A 108 26.72 1.00 -4.58
N MET A 109 25.43 1.16 -4.91
CA MET A 109 24.99 1.67 -6.20
C MET A 109 24.83 3.17 -6.11
N THR A 110 25.62 3.88 -6.93
CA THR A 110 25.65 5.33 -7.02
C THR A 110 25.14 5.84 -8.37
N ASP A 111 25.02 4.98 -9.39
CA ASP A 111 24.41 5.31 -10.67
C ASP A 111 22.87 5.30 -10.57
N PRO A 112 22.20 6.46 -10.69
CA PRO A 112 20.75 6.53 -10.64
C PRO A 112 20.06 5.74 -11.76
N ALA A 113 20.69 5.62 -12.94
CA ALA A 113 20.10 4.91 -14.07
C ALA A 113 20.05 3.39 -13.83
N GLU A 114 21.15 2.80 -13.33
CA GLU A 114 21.19 1.39 -12.91
C GLU A 114 20.20 1.12 -11.77
N MET A 115 20.13 2.00 -10.77
CA MET A 115 19.19 1.88 -9.65
C MET A 115 17.73 1.87 -10.11
N LEU A 116 17.34 2.83 -10.96
CA LEU A 116 15.98 2.92 -11.50
C LEU A 116 15.61 1.66 -12.29
N ARG A 117 16.51 1.14 -13.13
CA ARG A 117 16.27 -0.09 -13.91
C ARG A 117 16.07 -1.30 -13.02
N ASN A 118 16.92 -1.48 -12.00
CA ASN A 118 16.80 -2.60 -11.07
C ASN A 118 15.51 -2.53 -10.26
N MET A 119 15.13 -1.34 -9.79
CA MET A 119 13.86 -1.14 -9.07
C MET A 119 12.65 -1.34 -9.99
N GLU A 120 12.70 -0.85 -11.22
CA GLU A 120 11.63 -1.07 -12.20
C GLU A 120 11.42 -2.55 -12.48
N LYS A 121 12.52 -3.30 -12.71
CA LYS A 121 12.47 -4.75 -12.91
C LYS A 121 11.87 -5.45 -11.69
N PHE A 122 12.37 -5.15 -10.50
CA PHE A 122 11.88 -5.73 -9.26
C PHE A 122 10.38 -5.46 -9.05
N GLN A 123 9.93 -4.22 -9.22
CA GLN A 123 8.52 -3.86 -9.06
C GLN A 123 7.63 -4.55 -10.09
N LYS A 124 8.06 -4.60 -11.37
CA LYS A 124 7.32 -5.35 -12.40
C LYS A 124 7.21 -6.83 -12.07
N ASP A 125 8.26 -7.44 -11.54
CA ASP A 125 8.23 -8.85 -11.12
C ASP A 125 7.32 -9.07 -9.89
N GLN A 126 7.28 -8.13 -8.94
CA GLN A 126 6.35 -8.19 -7.82
C GLN A 126 4.89 -8.07 -8.28
N ILE A 127 4.60 -7.10 -9.15
CA ILE A 127 3.25 -6.90 -9.71
C ILE A 127 2.77 -8.17 -10.43
N LYS A 128 3.65 -8.87 -11.16
CA LYS A 128 3.32 -10.14 -11.84
C LYS A 128 3.07 -11.30 -10.89
N LYS A 129 3.77 -11.33 -9.75
CA LYS A 129 3.63 -12.40 -8.74
C LYS A 129 2.42 -12.21 -7.83
N ASP A 130 1.87 -10.99 -7.79
CA ASP A 130 0.70 -10.68 -6.98
C ASP A 130 -0.58 -11.18 -7.65
N ASN A 131 -1.04 -12.33 -7.19
CA ASN A 131 -2.25 -13.01 -7.66
C ASN A 131 -3.40 -12.95 -6.64
N ASN A 132 -3.26 -12.24 -5.53
CA ASN A 132 -4.21 -12.26 -4.41
C ASN A 132 -4.86 -10.90 -4.19
N LYS A 133 -5.43 -10.34 -5.26
CA LYS A 133 -6.16 -9.07 -5.23
C LYS A 133 -7.58 -9.30 -4.73
N ILE A 134 -7.94 -8.65 -3.61
CA ILE A 134 -9.30 -8.70 -3.03
C ILE A 134 -10.35 -8.10 -3.98
N GLU A 135 -9.94 -7.14 -4.84
CA GLU A 135 -10.83 -6.43 -5.77
C GLU A 135 -10.29 -6.47 -7.21
N PRO A 136 -10.38 -7.60 -7.93
CA PRO A 136 -9.77 -7.73 -9.25
C PRO A 136 -10.18 -6.63 -10.24
N ALA A 137 -11.42 -6.12 -10.13
CA ALA A 137 -11.95 -5.03 -10.97
C ALA A 137 -11.18 -3.70 -10.81
N LEU A 138 -10.61 -3.42 -9.63
CA LEU A 138 -9.79 -2.22 -9.40
C LEU A 138 -8.37 -2.36 -9.95
N TYR A 139 -7.93 -3.59 -10.26
CA TYR A 139 -6.58 -3.90 -10.72
C TYR A 139 -6.53 -4.48 -12.15
N PRO A 140 -7.13 -3.82 -13.18
CA PRO A 140 -7.07 -4.29 -14.56
C PRO A 140 -5.64 -4.25 -15.14
#